data_AF-A0A2V5PDZ1-F1
#
_entry.id   AF-A0A2V5PDZ1-F1
#
_cell.length_a   1.000
_cell.length_b   1.000
_cell.length_c   1.000
_cell.angle_alpha   90.00
_cell.angle_beta   90.00
_cell.angle_gamma   90.00
#
_symmetry.space_group_name_H-M   'P 1'
#
loop_
_entity.id
_entity.type
_entity.pdbx_description
1 polymer ?
#
loop_
_entity_poly.entity_id
_entity_poly.type
_entity_poly.pdbx_seq_one_letter_code
_entity_poly.pdbx_strand_id
1 'polypeptide(L)'
;MTTGVLFLLIYAGGCARHPMPAGLSNLKPCRVEGVNDELLCGKLTVFENRQTRIGRTIDLSLVVLPALDQKAKAEPLFDLAGGPGASSADGAGFYAGPGKEYRRRHDVVCVDQRGTGKSNRLAIPRQKTPQYYLSEMYPVDYVREMRQALEKRADLTKYTTSIAMDDLDDVRAWLGYDGINLFGLSYGTRAALVYLRQHPEHVRSAILLAVAPTDLKMPSHHAESGARAMDLLLNECERDPACHAAFPQIRDDWKNVLAQLEKQPVRVEYSAPDKSAPTTVAIQREVFGEKIRSWMYGPD
;
A
#
# COMPACT_ATOMS: atom_id res chain seq x y z
N MET A 1 4.62 68.05 -33.54
CA MET A 1 4.27 67.22 -32.38
C MET A 1 3.15 66.28 -32.82
N THR A 2 3.56 65.16 -33.43
CA THR A 2 3.35 63.77 -32.94
C THR A 2 1.96 63.21 -33.23
N THR A 3 1.83 62.63 -34.43
CA THR A 3 0.81 61.67 -34.85
C THR A 3 1.01 60.34 -34.13
N GLY A 4 0.05 59.93 -33.30
CA GLY A 4 0.05 58.63 -32.62
C GLY A 4 -0.80 57.60 -33.37
N VAL A 5 -0.18 56.50 -33.80
CA VAL A 5 -0.86 55.34 -34.40
C VAL A 5 -1.23 54.37 -33.29
N LEU A 6 -2.53 54.05 -33.15
CA LEU A 6 -3.05 53.10 -32.19
C LEU A 6 -3.03 51.69 -32.82
N PHE A 7 -2.14 50.82 -32.36
CA PHE A 7 -2.13 49.40 -32.72
C PHE A 7 -3.12 48.62 -31.85
N LEU A 8 -4.24 48.17 -32.42
CA LEU A 8 -5.09 47.16 -31.81
C LEU A 8 -4.45 45.78 -32.01
N LEU A 9 -3.91 45.21 -30.93
CA LEU A 9 -3.51 43.80 -30.87
C LEU A 9 -4.76 42.95 -30.64
N ILE A 10 -5.24 42.28 -31.69
CA ILE A 10 -6.28 41.25 -31.60
C ILE A 10 -5.63 40.00 -30.98
N TYR A 11 -5.88 39.76 -29.70
CA TYR A 11 -5.57 38.48 -29.06
C TYR A 11 -6.59 37.44 -29.54
N ALA A 12 -6.20 36.65 -30.54
CA ALA A 12 -6.89 35.41 -30.87
C ALA A 12 -6.63 34.40 -29.74
N GLY A 13 -7.53 34.34 -28.76
CA GLY A 13 -7.54 33.32 -27.72
C GLY A 13 -7.90 31.95 -28.29
N GLY A 14 -6.93 31.28 -28.90
CA GLY A 14 -7.06 29.87 -29.25
C GLY A 14 -7.09 29.01 -27.99
N CYS A 15 -8.14 28.21 -27.82
CA CYS A 15 -8.18 27.12 -26.85
C CYS A 15 -7.08 26.10 -27.21
N ALA A 16 -5.87 26.31 -26.72
CA ALA A 16 -4.84 25.29 -26.75
C ALA A 16 -5.27 24.15 -25.80
N ARG A 17 -5.83 23.08 -26.37
CA ARG A 17 -5.91 21.79 -25.68
C ARG A 17 -4.47 21.41 -25.35
N HIS A 18 -4.10 21.45 -24.08
CA HIS A 18 -2.82 20.89 -23.66
C HIS A 18 -2.79 19.44 -24.14
N PRO A 19 -1.79 19.03 -24.95
CA PRO A 19 -1.72 17.66 -25.40
C PRO A 19 -1.58 16.79 -24.16
N MET A 20 -2.43 15.75 -24.05
CA MET A 20 -2.21 14.71 -23.05
C MET A 20 -0.79 14.18 -23.24
N PRO A 21 -0.03 13.91 -22.16
CA PRO A 21 1.23 13.19 -22.25
C PRO A 21 1.07 11.96 -23.16
N ALA A 22 1.94 11.82 -24.15
CA ALA A 22 1.84 10.80 -25.19
C ALA A 22 1.81 9.35 -24.63
N GLY A 23 2.21 9.17 -23.37
CA GLY A 23 2.13 7.90 -22.67
C GLY A 23 0.73 7.51 -22.19
N LEU A 24 -0.14 8.48 -21.86
CA LEU A 24 -1.50 8.18 -21.39
C LEU A 24 -2.38 7.55 -22.48
N SER A 25 -2.08 7.79 -23.76
CA SER A 25 -2.78 7.13 -24.87
C SER A 25 -2.49 5.63 -24.98
N ASN A 26 -1.48 5.12 -24.27
CA ASN A 26 -1.24 3.68 -24.17
C ASN A 26 -2.18 2.98 -23.17
N LEU A 27 -2.89 3.75 -22.35
CA LEU A 27 -3.86 3.23 -21.38
C LEU A 27 -5.23 3.08 -22.03
N LYS A 28 -6.04 2.17 -21.48
CA LYS A 28 -7.42 1.95 -21.91
C LYS A 28 -8.40 2.36 -20.82
N PRO A 29 -9.57 2.90 -21.18
CA PRO A 29 -10.67 3.06 -20.24
C PRO A 29 -10.97 1.74 -19.52
N CYS A 30 -11.17 1.81 -18.21
CA CYS A 30 -11.45 0.66 -17.37
C CYS A 30 -12.35 1.01 -16.19
N ARG A 31 -12.93 -0.02 -15.59
CA ARG A 31 -13.67 0.05 -14.33
C ARG A 31 -12.92 -0.74 -13.27
N VAL A 32 -12.77 -0.14 -12.10
CA VAL A 32 -12.23 -0.78 -10.91
C VAL A 32 -13.39 -1.02 -9.95
N GLU A 33 -13.42 -2.16 -9.30
CA GLU A 33 -14.46 -2.51 -8.33
C GLU A 33 -14.54 -1.44 -7.22
N GLY A 34 -15.76 -1.01 -6.87
CA GLY A 34 -15.97 0.06 -5.89
C GLY A 34 -15.69 1.48 -6.40
N VAL A 35 -15.33 1.68 -7.68
CA VAL A 35 -15.11 3.00 -8.28
C VAL A 35 -16.15 3.30 -9.36
N ASN A 36 -16.89 4.41 -9.18
CA ASN A 36 -17.92 4.87 -10.10
C ASN A 36 -17.39 5.68 -11.30
N ASP A 37 -16.14 6.14 -11.23
CA ASP A 37 -15.49 6.87 -12.31
C ASP A 37 -14.99 5.89 -13.40
N GLU A 38 -14.90 6.38 -14.64
CA GLU A 38 -14.08 5.71 -15.66
C GLU A 38 -12.61 6.07 -15.41
N LEU A 39 -11.76 5.05 -15.26
CA LEU A 39 -10.33 5.21 -15.01
C LEU A 39 -9.54 4.78 -16.24
N LEU A 40 -8.23 4.99 -16.24
CA LEU A 40 -7.32 4.50 -17.28
C LEU A 40 -6.44 3.39 -16.72
N CYS A 41 -6.52 2.18 -17.29
CA CYS A 41 -5.70 1.05 -16.88
C CYS A 41 -4.72 0.66 -17.97
N GLY A 42 -3.56 0.17 -17.57
CA GLY A 42 -2.57 -0.34 -18.50
C GLY A 42 -1.52 -1.20 -17.84
N LYS A 43 -0.55 -1.60 -18.65
CA LYS A 43 0.58 -2.40 -18.21
C LYS A 43 1.85 -1.93 -18.91
N LEU A 44 2.94 -1.87 -18.16
CA LEU A 44 4.29 -1.70 -18.72
C LEU A 44 5.08 -2.99 -18.52
N THR A 45 5.52 -3.61 -19.62
CA THR A 45 6.36 -4.80 -19.55
C THR A 45 7.82 -4.40 -19.31
N VAL A 46 8.43 -4.94 -18.26
CA VAL A 46 9.84 -4.72 -17.90
C VAL A 46 10.57 -6.05 -17.75
N PHE A 47 11.91 -6.04 -17.81
CA PHE A 47 12.69 -7.22 -17.45
C PHE A 47 12.63 -7.49 -15.96
N GLU A 48 12.42 -8.74 -15.57
CA GLU A 48 12.48 -9.16 -14.16
C GLU A 48 13.87 -8.84 -13.59
N ASN A 49 14.92 -9.24 -14.31
CA ASN A 49 16.28 -8.83 -14.04
C ASN A 49 16.66 -7.61 -14.89
N ARG A 50 16.43 -6.41 -14.36
CA ARG A 50 16.75 -5.12 -15.01
C ARG A 50 18.24 -4.96 -15.33
N GLN A 51 19.13 -5.59 -14.56
CA GLN A 51 20.58 -5.45 -14.72
C GLN A 51 21.08 -6.18 -15.96
N THR A 52 20.60 -7.41 -16.20
CA THR A 52 21.01 -8.18 -17.38
C THR A 52 20.16 -7.89 -18.60
N ARG A 53 18.90 -7.47 -18.41
CA ARG A 53 17.90 -7.27 -19.49
C ARG A 53 17.75 -8.50 -20.40
N ILE A 54 17.91 -9.69 -19.81
CA ILE A 54 17.81 -10.98 -20.49
C ILE A 54 16.89 -11.87 -19.65
N GLY A 55 16.10 -12.70 -20.33
CA GLY A 55 15.24 -13.70 -19.70
C GLY A 55 13.82 -13.20 -19.46
N ARG A 56 13.27 -13.52 -18.28
CA ARG A 56 11.85 -13.27 -17.96
C ARG A 56 11.54 -11.77 -17.96
N THR A 57 10.38 -11.45 -18.52
CA THR A 57 9.72 -10.15 -18.35
C THR A 57 8.54 -10.28 -17.40
N ILE A 58 8.16 -9.16 -16.79
CA ILE A 58 6.98 -9.02 -15.95
C ILE A 58 6.19 -7.80 -16.40
N ASP A 59 4.87 -7.87 -16.27
CA ASP A 59 4.01 -6.71 -16.46
C ASP A 59 3.89 -5.96 -15.13
N LEU A 60 4.10 -4.64 -15.17
CA LEU A 60 3.72 -3.72 -14.11
C LEU A 60 2.31 -3.19 -14.41
N SER A 61 1.34 -3.58 -13.60
CA SER A 61 -0.03 -3.09 -13.70
C SER A 61 -0.16 -1.72 -13.06
N LEU A 62 -0.87 -0.82 -13.75
CA LEU A 62 -1.15 0.52 -13.23
C LEU A 62 -2.57 0.96 -13.53
N VAL A 63 -3.07 1.83 -12.65
CA VAL A 63 -4.33 2.55 -12.77
C VAL A 63 -4.02 4.03 -12.66
N VAL A 64 -4.47 4.81 -13.63
CA VAL A 64 -4.43 6.27 -13.59
C VAL A 64 -5.84 6.77 -13.39
N LEU A 65 -6.02 7.56 -12.34
CA LEU A 65 -7.23 8.33 -12.11
C LEU A 65 -6.98 9.75 -12.62
N PRO A 66 -7.57 10.14 -13.76
CA PRO A 66 -7.30 11.46 -14.33
C PRO A 66 -7.70 12.58 -13.39
N ALA A 67 -6.98 13.70 -13.49
CA ALA A 67 -7.31 14.94 -12.80
C ALA A 67 -8.75 15.38 -13.13
N LEU A 68 -9.46 15.92 -12.15
CA LEU A 68 -10.82 16.43 -12.37
C LEU A 68 -10.80 17.72 -13.20
N ASP A 69 -9.83 18.60 -12.96
CA ASP A 69 -9.59 19.79 -13.78
C ASP A 69 -8.47 19.55 -14.80
N GLN A 70 -8.87 19.15 -16.01
CA GLN A 70 -7.95 18.94 -17.13
C GLN A 70 -7.35 20.25 -17.67
N LYS A 71 -7.93 21.43 -17.37
CA LYS A 71 -7.43 22.72 -17.86
C LYS A 71 -6.34 23.29 -16.97
N ALA A 72 -6.39 23.02 -15.67
CA ALA A 72 -5.40 23.44 -14.69
C ALA A 72 -4.54 22.28 -14.18
N LYS A 73 -4.31 21.27 -15.03
CA LYS A 73 -3.57 20.05 -14.68
C LYS A 73 -2.14 20.38 -14.24
N ALA A 74 -1.74 19.81 -13.12
CA ALA A 74 -0.42 19.90 -12.53
C ALA A 74 0.29 18.53 -12.55
N GLU A 75 1.52 18.46 -12.04
CA GLU A 75 2.32 17.25 -12.01
C GLU A 75 1.58 16.11 -11.28
N PRO A 76 1.64 14.86 -11.76
CA PRO A 76 0.86 13.77 -11.18
C PRO A 76 1.26 13.45 -9.74
N LEU A 77 0.38 12.77 -9.03
CA LEU A 77 0.63 12.17 -7.72
C LEU A 77 0.80 10.66 -7.88
N PHE A 78 1.96 10.13 -7.56
CA PHE A 78 2.23 8.69 -7.55
C PHE A 78 1.97 8.15 -6.15
N ASP A 79 0.98 7.25 -6.05
CA ASP A 79 0.62 6.58 -4.82
C ASP A 79 1.55 5.38 -4.57
N LEU A 80 2.15 5.35 -3.39
CA LEU A 80 3.00 4.26 -2.93
C LEU A 80 2.33 3.62 -1.72
N ALA A 81 1.67 2.49 -1.98
CA ALA A 81 1.00 1.69 -0.97
C ALA A 81 1.98 1.12 0.08
N GLY A 82 1.43 0.90 1.28
CA GLY A 82 2.13 0.31 2.42
C GLY A 82 2.23 -1.21 2.38
N GLY A 83 2.26 -1.83 3.57
CA GLY A 83 2.47 -3.26 3.74
C GLY A 83 3.88 -3.59 4.23
N PRO A 84 4.84 -4.04 3.38
CA PRO A 84 4.79 -4.19 1.92
C PRO A 84 3.79 -5.25 1.42
N GLY A 85 3.60 -5.33 0.10
CA GLY A 85 2.77 -6.36 -0.55
C GLY A 85 1.36 -5.89 -0.93
N ALA A 86 0.94 -4.71 -0.48
CA ALA A 86 -0.33 -4.11 -0.87
C ALA A 86 -0.29 -3.68 -2.34
N SER A 87 -1.43 -3.79 -2.99
CA SER A 87 -1.72 -3.25 -4.32
C SER A 87 -1.97 -1.75 -4.19
N SER A 88 -1.28 -0.92 -4.98
CA SER A 88 -1.59 0.51 -5.02
C SER A 88 -2.90 0.74 -5.80
N ALA A 89 -3.20 -0.11 -6.79
CA ALA A 89 -4.45 -0.03 -7.54
C ALA A 89 -5.69 -0.20 -6.64
N ASP A 90 -5.58 -0.92 -5.52
CA ASP A 90 -6.67 -1.06 -4.54
C ASP A 90 -6.99 0.28 -3.84
N GLY A 91 -6.05 1.23 -3.85
CA GLY A 91 -6.24 2.60 -3.36
C GLY A 91 -7.11 3.49 -4.27
N ALA A 92 -7.46 3.04 -5.48
CA ALA A 92 -8.27 3.82 -6.43
C ALA A 92 -9.63 4.26 -5.85
N GLY A 93 -10.25 3.43 -5.01
CA GLY A 93 -11.50 3.75 -4.32
C GLY A 93 -11.39 4.99 -3.43
N PHE A 94 -10.28 5.13 -2.70
CA PHE A 94 -10.02 6.30 -1.87
C PHE A 94 -9.93 7.56 -2.74
N TYR A 95 -9.12 7.53 -3.79
CA TYR A 95 -8.93 8.69 -4.66
C TYR A 95 -10.15 9.03 -5.51
N ALA A 96 -11.04 8.07 -5.80
CA ALA A 96 -12.33 8.36 -6.44
C ALA A 96 -13.39 8.92 -5.47
N GLY A 97 -13.27 8.66 -4.17
CA GLY A 97 -14.24 9.07 -3.16
C GLY A 97 -13.67 10.03 -2.11
N PRO A 98 -13.38 9.58 -0.87
CA PRO A 98 -12.94 10.44 0.23
C PRO A 98 -11.70 11.30 -0.08
N GLY A 99 -10.79 10.78 -0.89
CA GLY A 99 -9.55 11.41 -1.32
C GLY A 99 -9.64 12.18 -2.65
N LYS A 100 -10.85 12.44 -3.19
CA LYS A 100 -10.99 13.09 -4.50
C LYS A 100 -10.29 14.44 -4.64
N GLU A 101 -10.04 15.15 -3.53
CA GLU A 101 -9.34 16.43 -3.57
C GLU A 101 -7.89 16.29 -4.06
N TYR A 102 -7.23 15.16 -3.81
CA TYR A 102 -5.90 14.89 -4.38
C TYR A 102 -5.91 14.87 -5.91
N ARG A 103 -7.06 14.48 -6.52
CA ARG A 103 -7.26 14.47 -7.97
C ARG A 103 -7.73 15.79 -8.55
N ARG A 104 -7.92 16.84 -7.74
CA ARG A 104 -8.48 18.10 -8.23
C ARG A 104 -7.70 18.64 -9.44
N ARG A 105 -6.37 18.64 -9.36
CA ARG A 105 -5.46 19.05 -10.45
C ARG A 105 -4.40 18.02 -10.83
N HIS A 106 -4.35 16.88 -10.15
CA HIS A 106 -3.31 15.88 -10.35
C HIS A 106 -3.94 14.61 -10.91
N ASP A 107 -3.32 14.03 -11.94
CA ASP A 107 -3.55 12.62 -12.19
C ASP A 107 -3.00 11.86 -10.99
N VAL A 108 -3.78 10.94 -10.42
CA VAL A 108 -3.27 10.00 -9.41
C VAL A 108 -2.90 8.72 -10.14
N VAL A 109 -1.64 8.32 -10.00
CA VAL A 109 -1.06 7.14 -10.63
C VAL A 109 -0.81 6.09 -9.55
N CYS A 110 -1.54 4.99 -9.63
CA CYS A 110 -1.41 3.84 -8.76
C CYS A 110 -0.67 2.74 -9.52
N VAL A 111 0.55 2.42 -9.10
CA VAL A 111 1.37 1.37 -9.73
C VAL A 111 1.54 0.23 -8.74
N ASP A 112 1.08 -0.96 -9.12
CA ASP A 112 1.39 -2.16 -8.35
C ASP A 112 2.89 -2.44 -8.50
N GLN A 113 3.63 -2.39 -7.40
CA GLN A 113 5.05 -2.75 -7.40
C GLN A 113 5.21 -4.21 -7.84
N ARG A 114 6.34 -4.54 -8.48
CA ARG A 114 6.70 -5.93 -8.78
C ARG A 114 6.46 -6.85 -7.59
N GLY A 115 5.76 -7.96 -7.79
CA GLY A 115 5.38 -8.90 -6.76
C GLY A 115 4.08 -8.59 -6.00
N THR A 116 3.41 -7.47 -6.30
CA THR A 116 2.18 -7.04 -5.62
C THR A 116 1.00 -6.92 -6.60
N GLY A 117 -0.22 -6.84 -6.08
CA GLY A 117 -1.44 -6.61 -6.88
C GLY A 117 -1.51 -7.47 -8.14
N LYS A 118 -1.55 -6.85 -9.31
CA LYS A 118 -1.53 -7.51 -10.63
C LYS A 118 -0.14 -7.53 -11.30
N SER A 119 0.90 -7.02 -10.63
CA SER A 119 2.28 -6.95 -11.13
C SER A 119 3.11 -8.17 -10.75
N ASN A 120 2.96 -9.28 -11.49
CA ASN A 120 3.59 -10.57 -11.21
C ASN A 120 3.55 -10.99 -9.72
N ARG A 121 2.34 -10.96 -9.14
CA ARG A 121 2.10 -11.17 -7.70
C ARG A 121 2.86 -12.37 -7.12
N LEU A 122 3.60 -12.15 -6.04
CA LEU A 122 4.25 -13.21 -5.26
C LEU A 122 3.29 -13.67 -4.14
N ALA A 123 2.40 -14.58 -4.49
CA ALA A 123 1.46 -15.17 -3.56
C ALA A 123 1.33 -16.67 -3.81
N ILE A 124 1.03 -17.42 -2.75
CA ILE A 124 0.62 -18.82 -2.81
C ILE A 124 -0.75 -18.93 -2.14
N PRO A 125 -1.76 -19.53 -2.81
CA PRO A 125 -3.05 -19.79 -2.19
C PRO A 125 -2.88 -20.61 -0.91
N ARG A 126 -3.59 -20.20 0.15
CA ARG A 126 -3.68 -20.98 1.39
C ARG A 126 -5.12 -21.08 1.81
N GLN A 127 -5.50 -22.26 2.30
CA GLN A 127 -6.83 -22.46 2.84
C GLN A 127 -7.01 -21.63 4.12
N LYS A 128 -8.04 -20.78 4.13
CA LYS A 128 -8.39 -19.91 5.25
C LYS A 128 -9.24 -20.67 6.27
N THR A 129 -8.61 -21.55 7.04
CA THR A 129 -9.28 -22.25 8.16
C THR A 129 -9.30 -21.38 9.43
N PRO A 130 -10.14 -21.67 10.44
CA PRO A 130 -10.08 -20.95 11.71
C PRO A 130 -8.67 -21.01 12.35
N GLN A 131 -8.00 -22.17 12.31
CA GLN A 131 -6.63 -22.30 12.80
C GLN A 131 -5.62 -21.47 11.99
N TYR A 132 -5.84 -21.26 10.68
CA TYR A 132 -4.99 -20.38 9.87
C TYR A 132 -4.96 -18.95 10.44
N TYR A 133 -6.11 -18.42 10.88
CA TYR A 133 -6.19 -17.09 11.48
C TYR A 133 -5.55 -17.02 12.88
N LEU A 134 -5.30 -18.17 13.52
CA LEU A 134 -4.63 -18.31 14.81
C LEU A 134 -3.28 -19.03 14.69
N SER A 135 -2.64 -18.90 13.54
CA SER A 135 -1.26 -19.36 13.33
C SER A 135 -0.28 -18.20 13.45
N GLU A 136 1.00 -18.52 13.69
CA GLU A 136 2.08 -17.56 13.54
C GLU A 136 2.01 -16.90 12.16
N MET A 137 2.41 -15.62 12.08
CA MET A 137 2.34 -14.84 10.84
C MET A 137 3.29 -15.40 9.76
N TYR A 138 4.48 -15.86 10.15
CA TYR A 138 5.50 -16.37 9.24
C TYR A 138 6.14 -17.68 9.75
N PRO A 139 5.40 -18.80 9.80
CA PRO A 139 5.97 -20.08 10.20
C PRO A 139 7.11 -20.45 9.26
N VAL A 140 8.26 -20.85 9.78
CA VAL A 140 9.49 -21.07 8.99
C VAL A 140 9.28 -22.08 7.86
N ASP A 141 8.58 -23.18 8.13
CA ASP A 141 8.31 -24.22 7.13
C ASP A 141 7.41 -23.70 6.01
N TYR A 142 6.41 -22.88 6.35
CA TYR A 142 5.55 -22.23 5.37
C TYR A 142 6.34 -21.24 4.50
N VAL A 143 7.24 -20.45 5.11
CA VAL A 143 8.12 -19.55 4.35
C VAL A 143 9.04 -20.33 3.41
N ARG A 144 9.55 -21.50 3.84
CA ARG A 144 10.37 -22.37 2.99
C ARG A 144 9.59 -22.95 1.82
N GLU A 145 8.37 -23.43 2.05
CA GLU A 145 7.47 -23.91 1.00
C GLU A 145 7.13 -22.79 0.00
N MET A 146 6.78 -21.61 0.52
CA MET A 146 6.51 -20.43 -0.30
C MET A 146 7.68 -20.08 -1.20
N ARG A 147 8.88 -20.03 -0.62
CA ARG A 147 10.11 -19.75 -1.38
C ARG A 147 10.28 -20.76 -2.52
N GLN A 148 10.25 -22.06 -2.21
CA GLN A 148 10.48 -23.13 -3.20
C GLN A 148 9.46 -23.09 -4.34
N ALA A 149 8.20 -22.81 -4.04
CA ALA A 149 7.17 -22.73 -5.07
C ALA A 149 7.24 -21.42 -5.89
N LEU A 150 7.60 -20.29 -5.28
CA LEU A 150 7.74 -19.02 -5.99
C LEU A 150 9.02 -18.96 -6.85
N GLU A 151 10.13 -19.55 -6.42
CA GLU A 151 11.40 -19.61 -7.19
C GLU A 151 11.24 -20.28 -8.56
N LYS A 152 10.22 -21.13 -8.74
CA LYS A 152 9.89 -21.76 -10.03
C LYS A 152 9.39 -20.78 -11.08
N ARG A 153 8.82 -19.64 -10.66
CA ARG A 153 8.18 -18.65 -11.54
C ARG A 153 8.70 -17.22 -11.39
N ALA A 154 9.63 -16.98 -10.47
CA ALA A 154 10.18 -15.67 -10.20
C ALA A 154 11.62 -15.77 -9.68
N ASP A 155 12.45 -14.78 -10.02
CA ASP A 155 13.76 -14.59 -9.38
C ASP A 155 13.53 -13.71 -8.15
N LEU A 156 13.36 -14.34 -6.99
CA LEU A 156 13.02 -13.66 -5.75
C LEU A 156 14.04 -12.59 -5.34
N THR A 157 15.28 -12.68 -5.84
CA THR A 157 16.31 -11.67 -5.58
C THR A 157 16.04 -10.34 -6.29
N LYS A 158 15.08 -10.30 -7.23
CA LYS A 158 14.72 -9.11 -8.02
C LYS A 158 13.46 -8.40 -7.51
N TYR A 159 12.91 -8.78 -6.37
CA TYR A 159 11.73 -8.17 -5.76
C TYR A 159 12.12 -7.31 -4.57
N THR A 160 13.02 -6.35 -4.81
CA THR A 160 13.51 -5.41 -3.79
C THR A 160 12.93 -4.01 -4.02
N THR A 161 12.89 -3.19 -2.97
CA THR A 161 12.40 -1.80 -3.05
C THR A 161 13.18 -0.98 -4.08
N SER A 162 14.51 -1.12 -4.16
CA SER A 162 15.33 -0.34 -5.09
C SER A 162 14.98 -0.63 -6.55
N ILE A 163 14.76 -1.89 -6.90
CA ILE A 163 14.40 -2.30 -8.26
C ILE A 163 12.96 -1.86 -8.56
N ALA A 164 12.05 -1.95 -7.57
CA ALA A 164 10.67 -1.48 -7.71
C ALA A 164 10.59 0.04 -7.92
N MET A 165 11.52 0.84 -7.39
CA MET A 165 11.55 2.28 -7.62
C MET A 165 12.16 2.67 -8.97
N ASP A 166 13.10 1.88 -9.50
CA ASP A 166 13.54 2.02 -10.89
C ASP A 166 12.43 1.66 -11.88
N ASP A 167 11.60 0.66 -11.56
CA ASP A 167 10.38 0.34 -12.30
C ASP A 167 9.36 1.50 -12.26
N LEU A 168 9.21 2.15 -11.11
CA LEU A 168 8.33 3.31 -10.97
C LEU A 168 8.79 4.46 -11.87
N ASP A 169 10.11 4.67 -12.00
CA ASP A 169 10.66 5.70 -12.87
C ASP A 169 10.46 5.37 -14.36
N ASP A 170 10.60 4.11 -14.76
CA ASP A 170 10.21 3.66 -16.10
C ASP A 170 8.74 3.94 -16.39
N VAL A 171 7.85 3.69 -15.42
CA VAL A 171 6.42 4.00 -15.57
C VAL A 171 6.19 5.49 -15.71
N ARG A 172 6.85 6.33 -14.89
CA ARG A 172 6.80 7.80 -15.02
C ARG A 172 7.19 8.23 -16.43
N ALA A 173 8.36 7.80 -16.90
CA ALA A 173 8.88 8.17 -18.22
C ALA A 173 7.97 7.65 -19.35
N TRP A 174 7.48 6.41 -19.24
CA TRP A 174 6.58 5.79 -20.21
C TRP A 174 5.22 6.52 -20.30
N LEU A 175 4.71 7.04 -19.18
CA LEU A 175 3.52 7.88 -19.15
C LEU A 175 3.76 9.30 -19.68
N GLY A 176 5.03 9.72 -19.83
CA GLY A 176 5.41 11.03 -20.36
C GLY A 176 5.41 12.14 -19.30
N TYR A 177 5.66 11.81 -18.04
CA TYR A 177 5.77 12.79 -16.96
C TYR A 177 7.22 13.18 -16.69
N ASP A 178 7.54 14.48 -16.75
CA ASP A 178 8.91 14.95 -16.46
C ASP A 178 9.22 14.88 -14.95
N GLY A 179 8.28 15.30 -14.11
CA GLY A 179 8.39 15.27 -12.66
C GLY A 179 7.09 14.85 -11.98
N ILE A 180 7.19 14.26 -10.79
CA ILE A 180 6.08 13.67 -10.05
C ILE A 180 6.05 14.14 -8.59
N ASN A 181 4.86 14.08 -7.99
CA ASN A 181 4.69 14.16 -6.54
C ASN A 181 4.55 12.74 -5.99
N LEU A 182 5.16 12.44 -4.84
CA LEU A 182 5.06 11.13 -4.20
C LEU A 182 4.11 11.19 -2.99
N PHE A 183 3.24 10.20 -2.86
CA PHE A 183 2.49 9.94 -1.62
C PHE A 183 2.86 8.56 -1.11
N GLY A 184 3.59 8.49 0.01
CA GLY A 184 3.96 7.23 0.67
C GLY A 184 3.19 7.02 1.96
N LEU A 185 2.59 5.84 2.12
CA LEU A 185 1.97 5.41 3.37
C LEU A 185 2.70 4.19 3.95
N SER A 186 3.06 4.21 5.24
CA SER A 186 3.70 3.04 5.90
C SER A 186 4.96 2.59 5.13
N TYR A 187 5.09 1.33 4.71
CA TYR A 187 6.18 0.87 3.84
C TYR A 187 6.35 1.74 2.57
N GLY A 188 5.27 2.31 2.03
CA GLY A 188 5.32 3.25 0.91
C GLY A 188 6.19 4.47 1.16
N THR A 189 6.36 4.88 2.43
CA THR A 189 7.32 5.95 2.78
C THR A 189 8.77 5.51 2.59
N ARG A 190 9.10 4.24 2.88
CA ARG A 190 10.42 3.67 2.56
C ARG A 190 10.64 3.65 1.05
N ALA A 191 9.63 3.24 0.30
CA ALA A 191 9.69 3.25 -1.16
C ALA A 191 9.91 4.68 -1.69
N ALA A 192 9.17 5.66 -1.20
CA ALA A 192 9.33 7.08 -1.56
C ALA A 192 10.74 7.61 -1.23
N LEU A 193 11.30 7.29 -0.06
CA LEU A 193 12.66 7.67 0.33
C LEU A 193 13.73 7.01 -0.54
N VAL A 194 13.48 5.79 -1.02
CA VAL A 194 14.36 5.10 -1.96
C VAL A 194 14.28 5.74 -3.34
N TYR A 195 13.08 6.07 -3.83
CA TYR A 195 12.89 6.80 -5.10
C TYR A 195 13.56 8.17 -5.07
N LEU A 196 13.34 8.96 -4.02
CA LEU A 196 13.99 10.26 -3.80
C LEU A 196 15.53 10.19 -3.88
N ARG A 197 16.11 9.06 -3.47
CA ARG A 197 17.56 8.84 -3.53
C ARG A 197 18.04 8.44 -4.93
N GLN A 198 17.26 7.63 -5.64
CA GLN A 198 17.64 7.09 -6.95
C GLN A 198 17.34 8.06 -8.11
N HIS A 199 16.25 8.82 -8.00
CA HIS A 199 15.70 9.68 -9.06
C HIS A 199 15.32 11.08 -8.52
N PRO A 200 16.19 11.78 -7.76
CA PRO A 200 15.86 13.05 -7.13
C PRO A 200 15.41 14.14 -8.10
N GLU A 201 15.93 14.14 -9.33
CA GLU A 201 15.63 15.10 -10.39
C GLU A 201 14.19 15.00 -10.90
N HIS A 202 13.53 13.86 -10.69
CA HIS A 202 12.15 13.62 -11.12
C HIS A 202 11.12 13.89 -10.00
N VAL A 203 11.53 14.32 -8.80
CA VAL A 203 10.61 14.55 -7.68
C VAL A 203 10.38 16.05 -7.44
N ARG A 204 9.12 16.46 -7.55
CA ARG A 204 8.67 17.82 -7.23
C ARG A 204 8.34 17.98 -5.75
N SER A 205 7.60 17.04 -5.18
CA SER A 205 7.25 17.03 -3.75
C SER A 205 7.00 15.61 -3.24
N ALA A 206 7.07 15.42 -1.92
CA ALA A 206 6.81 14.13 -1.29
C ALA A 206 6.01 14.31 0.00
N ILE A 207 4.99 13.45 0.19
CA ILE A 207 4.19 13.34 1.39
C ILE A 207 4.46 11.95 1.98
N LEU A 208 4.92 11.90 3.23
CA LEU A 208 5.26 10.66 3.93
C LEU A 208 4.38 10.51 5.17
N LEU A 209 3.44 9.56 5.14
CA LEU A 209 2.48 9.32 6.21
C LEU A 209 2.79 7.99 6.94
N ALA A 210 2.85 8.02 8.27
CA ALA A 210 3.26 6.87 9.11
C ALA A 210 4.64 6.31 8.69
N VAL A 211 5.67 7.12 8.88
CA VAL A 211 7.01 6.92 8.27
C VAL A 211 7.69 5.64 8.76
N ALA A 212 8.08 4.81 7.79
CA ALA A 212 9.00 3.69 7.92
C ALA A 212 10.36 4.08 7.30
N PRO A 213 11.27 4.69 8.07
CA PRO A 213 12.55 5.16 7.53
C PRO A 213 13.42 4.00 7.05
N THR A 214 14.44 4.25 6.23
CA THR A 214 15.18 3.17 5.54
C THR A 214 16.08 2.33 6.46
N ASP A 215 16.43 2.86 7.62
CA ASP A 215 17.21 2.20 8.68
C ASP A 215 16.37 1.36 9.64
N LEU A 216 15.04 1.56 9.66
CA LEU A 216 14.12 0.79 10.51
C LEU A 216 14.18 -0.71 10.16
N LYS A 217 14.57 -1.55 11.12
CA LYS A 217 14.60 -3.01 10.91
C LYS A 217 13.22 -3.59 11.14
N MET A 218 12.30 -3.48 10.19
CA MET A 218 10.97 -4.09 10.34
C MET A 218 11.08 -5.62 10.41
N PRO A 219 10.41 -6.32 11.36
CA PRO A 219 9.47 -5.79 12.35
C PRO A 219 10.02 -5.62 13.79
N SER A 220 11.32 -5.41 14.01
CA SER A 220 11.98 -5.46 15.34
C SER A 220 11.31 -4.64 16.45
N HIS A 221 10.72 -3.48 16.13
CA HIS A 221 10.06 -2.61 17.10
C HIS A 221 8.53 -2.82 17.23
N HIS A 222 7.95 -3.76 16.49
CA HIS A 222 6.49 -3.96 16.49
C HIS A 222 5.98 -4.48 17.84
N ALA A 223 6.72 -5.38 18.48
CA ALA A 223 6.33 -5.93 19.78
C ALA A 223 6.35 -4.87 20.89
N GLU A 224 7.42 -4.07 20.96
CA GLU A 224 7.55 -2.95 21.89
C GLU A 224 6.46 -1.88 21.67
N SER A 225 6.24 -1.48 20.40
CA SER A 225 5.20 -0.51 20.06
C SER A 225 3.80 -1.03 20.38
N GLY A 226 3.55 -2.32 20.14
CA GLY A 226 2.29 -2.98 20.48
C GLY A 226 2.06 -3.05 21.98
N ALA A 227 3.09 -3.38 22.78
CA ALA A 227 3.00 -3.39 24.24
C ALA A 227 2.68 -2.00 24.78
N ARG A 228 3.35 -0.96 24.29
CA ARG A 228 3.05 0.44 24.64
C ARG A 228 1.61 0.83 24.27
N ALA A 229 1.15 0.47 23.07
CA ALA A 229 -0.22 0.76 22.64
C ALA A 229 -1.24 0.07 23.56
N MET A 230 -0.98 -1.17 23.95
CA MET A 230 -1.82 -1.90 24.89
C MET A 230 -1.84 -1.23 26.27
N ASP A 231 -0.68 -0.81 26.80
CA ASP A 231 -0.63 -0.09 28.08
C ASP A 231 -1.42 1.22 28.07
N LEU A 232 -1.37 1.96 26.95
CA LEU A 232 -2.17 3.18 26.76
C LEU A 232 -3.67 2.86 26.73
N LEU A 233 -4.09 1.81 26.02
CA LEU A 233 -5.48 1.37 25.96
C LEU A 233 -6.00 0.94 27.34
N LEU A 234 -5.21 0.16 28.09
CA LEU A 234 -5.56 -0.27 29.45
C LEU A 234 -5.71 0.93 30.39
N ASN A 235 -4.79 1.90 30.33
CA ASN A 235 -4.88 3.12 31.13
C ASN A 235 -6.14 3.94 30.80
N GLU A 236 -6.53 4.02 29.52
CA GLU A 236 -7.73 4.72 29.10
C GLU A 236 -8.98 4.02 29.65
N CYS A 237 -9.06 2.70 29.53
CA CYS A 237 -10.18 1.92 30.06
C CYS A 237 -10.33 2.03 31.59
N GLU A 238 -9.21 2.05 32.34
CA GLU A 238 -9.22 2.23 33.79
C GLU A 238 -9.74 3.63 34.21
N ARG A 239 -9.60 4.65 33.34
CA ARG A 239 -10.04 6.02 33.61
C ARG A 239 -11.46 6.31 33.10
N ASP A 240 -11.89 5.63 32.06
CA ASP A 240 -13.24 5.73 31.53
C ASP A 240 -14.24 5.00 32.45
N PRO A 241 -15.25 5.68 33.03
CA PRO A 241 -16.16 5.04 33.97
C PRO A 241 -16.96 3.87 33.39
N ALA A 242 -17.33 3.91 32.11
CA ALA A 242 -18.10 2.85 31.47
C ALA A 242 -17.22 1.62 31.21
N CYS A 243 -16.00 1.83 30.71
CA CYS A 243 -15.03 0.77 30.48
C CYS A 243 -14.57 0.14 31.80
N HIS A 244 -14.24 0.94 32.81
CA HIS A 244 -13.82 0.43 34.12
C HIS A 244 -14.95 -0.36 34.82
N ALA A 245 -16.20 0.09 34.72
CA ALA A 245 -17.33 -0.66 35.24
C ALA A 245 -17.52 -2.02 34.54
N ALA A 246 -17.26 -2.09 33.24
CA ALA A 246 -17.33 -3.33 32.46
C ALA A 246 -16.12 -4.25 32.69
N PHE A 247 -14.93 -3.68 32.89
CA PHE A 247 -13.66 -4.39 33.00
C PHE A 247 -12.83 -3.87 34.20
N PRO A 248 -13.27 -4.12 35.44
CA PRO A 248 -12.67 -3.52 36.65
C PRO A 248 -11.24 -3.99 36.93
N GLN A 249 -10.80 -5.10 36.33
CA GLN A 249 -9.48 -5.71 36.53
C GLN A 249 -8.72 -5.89 35.20
N ILE A 250 -9.04 -5.08 34.18
CA ILE A 250 -8.58 -5.30 32.78
C ILE A 250 -7.06 -5.51 32.65
N ARG A 251 -6.26 -4.82 33.46
CA ARG A 251 -4.80 -4.96 33.47
C ARG A 251 -4.34 -6.30 34.03
N ASP A 252 -4.97 -6.77 35.09
CA ASP A 252 -4.65 -8.06 35.68
C ASP A 252 -5.19 -9.20 34.81
N ASP A 253 -6.36 -9.02 34.19
CA ASP A 253 -6.87 -9.96 33.17
C ASP A 253 -5.88 -10.13 32.01
N TRP A 254 -5.34 -9.02 31.48
CA TRP A 254 -4.32 -9.06 30.43
C TRP A 254 -3.06 -9.83 30.86
N LYS A 255 -2.51 -9.54 32.05
CA LYS A 255 -1.35 -10.25 32.59
C LYS A 255 -1.64 -11.73 32.81
N ASN A 256 -2.84 -12.05 33.32
CA ASN A 256 -3.25 -13.42 33.62
C ASN A 256 -3.37 -14.26 32.35
N VAL A 257 -4.02 -13.74 31.30
CA VAL A 257 -4.12 -14.43 30.00
C VAL A 257 -2.74 -14.71 29.42
N LEU A 258 -1.87 -13.70 29.42
CA LEU A 258 -0.50 -13.86 28.96
C LEU A 258 0.27 -14.91 29.78
N ALA A 259 0.18 -14.88 31.11
CA ALA A 259 0.86 -15.84 31.99
C ALA A 259 0.31 -17.27 31.84
N GLN A 260 -0.97 -17.44 31.53
CA GLN A 260 -1.54 -18.76 31.23
C GLN A 260 -1.01 -19.30 29.90
N LEU A 261 -1.02 -18.48 28.85
CA LEU A 261 -0.54 -18.87 27.52
C LEU A 261 0.97 -19.14 27.47
N GLU A 262 1.75 -18.50 28.35
CA GLU A 262 3.19 -18.80 28.51
C GLU A 262 3.43 -20.24 28.98
N LYS A 263 2.56 -20.79 29.82
CA LYS A 263 2.73 -22.15 30.35
C LYS A 263 2.42 -23.20 29.29
N GLN A 264 1.34 -23.00 28.54
CA GLN A 264 0.93 -23.88 27.47
C GLN A 264 -0.13 -23.22 26.58
N PRO A 265 -0.23 -23.62 25.30
CA PRO A 265 -1.32 -23.19 24.43
C PRO A 265 -2.69 -23.58 25.01
N VAL A 266 -3.68 -22.69 24.84
CA VAL A 266 -5.07 -22.98 25.21
C VAL A 266 -5.83 -23.46 23.99
N ARG A 267 -6.68 -24.47 24.16
CA ARG A 267 -7.59 -24.96 23.13
C ARG A 267 -8.99 -24.43 23.39
N VAL A 268 -9.58 -23.77 22.41
CA VAL A 268 -10.95 -23.24 22.48
C VAL A 268 -11.78 -23.80 21.34
N GLU A 269 -13.07 -24.04 21.60
CA GLU A 269 -14.02 -24.42 20.57
C GLU A 269 -14.49 -23.16 19.84
N TYR A 270 -14.34 -23.13 18.53
CA TYR A 270 -14.79 -22.05 17.66
C TYR A 270 -15.98 -22.51 16.82
N SER A 271 -17.12 -21.83 16.97
CA SER A 271 -18.31 -22.03 16.12
C SER A 271 -18.39 -20.92 15.08
N ALA A 272 -18.33 -21.28 13.81
CA ALA A 272 -18.43 -20.31 12.72
C ALA A 272 -19.87 -19.75 12.58
N PRO A 273 -20.05 -18.49 12.14
CA PRO A 273 -21.38 -17.90 11.94
C PRO A 273 -22.25 -18.61 10.90
N ASP A 274 -21.63 -19.36 9.99
CA ASP A 274 -22.28 -20.06 8.88
C ASP A 274 -22.89 -21.43 9.27
N LYS A 275 -23.03 -21.70 10.58
CA LYS A 275 -23.54 -22.97 11.16
C LYS A 275 -22.69 -24.21 10.82
N SER A 276 -21.45 -24.02 10.36
CA SER A 276 -20.50 -25.13 10.25
C SER A 276 -20.28 -25.81 11.61
N ALA A 277 -19.89 -27.09 11.59
CA ALA A 277 -19.56 -27.82 12.81
C ALA A 277 -18.46 -27.07 13.60
N PRO A 278 -18.56 -26.97 14.93
CA PRO A 278 -17.53 -26.35 15.75
C PRO A 278 -16.16 -27.01 15.51
N THR A 279 -15.11 -26.20 15.56
CA THR A 279 -13.73 -26.69 15.41
C THR A 279 -12.88 -26.23 16.58
N THR A 280 -12.03 -27.12 17.07
CA THR A 280 -11.08 -26.78 18.14
C THR A 280 -9.88 -26.04 17.54
N VAL A 281 -9.61 -24.84 18.03
CA VAL A 281 -8.44 -24.05 17.67
C VAL A 281 -7.48 -23.94 18.85
N ALA A 282 -6.18 -23.97 18.57
CA ALA A 282 -5.14 -23.75 19.55
C ALA A 282 -4.62 -22.31 19.45
N ILE A 283 -4.55 -21.64 20.59
CA ILE A 283 -4.03 -20.28 20.73
C ILE A 283 -2.74 -20.34 21.52
N GLN A 284 -1.64 -19.92 20.88
CA GLN A 284 -0.33 -19.78 21.51
C GLN A 284 -0.14 -18.34 21.98
N ARG A 285 0.78 -18.12 22.93
CA ARG A 285 1.05 -16.80 23.50
C ARG A 285 1.40 -15.76 22.43
N GLU A 286 2.34 -16.09 21.56
CA GLU A 286 2.89 -15.21 20.53
C GLU A 286 1.81 -14.85 19.51
N VAL A 287 1.01 -15.84 19.12
CA VAL A 287 -0.15 -15.64 18.23
C VAL A 287 -1.15 -14.71 18.90
N PHE A 288 -1.52 -14.95 20.16
CA PHE A 288 -2.47 -14.12 20.87
C PHE A 288 -2.02 -12.65 20.91
N GLY A 289 -0.78 -12.39 21.32
CA GLY A 289 -0.22 -11.04 21.35
C GLY A 289 -0.18 -10.39 19.96
N GLU A 290 0.19 -11.15 18.93
CA GLU A 290 0.20 -10.68 17.54
C GLU A 290 -1.20 -10.30 17.05
N LYS A 291 -2.22 -11.13 17.31
CA LYS A 291 -3.60 -10.85 16.88
C LYS A 291 -4.19 -9.65 17.57
N ILE A 292 -4.00 -9.52 18.89
CA ILE A 292 -4.44 -8.33 19.63
C ILE A 292 -3.78 -7.08 19.05
N ARG A 293 -2.45 -7.11 18.83
CA ARG A 293 -1.74 -6.01 18.16
C ARG A 293 -2.28 -5.70 16.77
N SER A 294 -2.62 -6.72 15.99
CA SER A 294 -3.19 -6.56 14.65
C SER A 294 -4.58 -5.93 14.68
N TRP A 295 -5.43 -6.31 15.64
CA TRP A 295 -6.78 -5.74 15.81
C TRP A 295 -6.73 -4.30 16.32
N MET A 296 -5.73 -3.92 17.12
CA MET A 296 -5.52 -2.52 17.53
C MET A 296 -5.13 -1.59 16.37
N TYR A 297 -4.91 -2.10 15.16
CA TYR A 297 -4.47 -1.30 14.01
C TYR A 297 -5.62 -0.57 13.29
N GLY A 298 -6.87 -0.90 13.59
CA GLY A 298 -8.05 -0.22 13.06
C GLY A 298 -9.26 -0.38 13.99
N PRO A 299 -10.24 0.52 13.94
CA PRO A 299 -11.52 0.29 14.61
C PRO A 299 -12.30 -0.73 13.79
N ASP A 300 -12.52 -1.93 14.34
CA ASP A 300 -13.51 -2.89 13.82
C ASP A 300 -14.95 -2.34 14.00
#